data_AF-A0A5J4REC8-F1
#
_entry.id   AF-A0A5J4REC8-F1
#
_cell.length_a   1.000
_cell.length_b   1.000
_cell.length_c   1.000
_cell.angle_alpha   90.00
_cell.angle_beta   90.00
_cell.angle_gamma   90.00
#
_symmetry.space_group_name_H-M   'P 1'
#
loop_
_entity.id
_entity.type
_entity.pdbx_description
1 polymer ?
#
loop_
_entity_poly.entity_id
_entity_poly.type
_entity_poly.pdbx_seq_one_letter_code
_entity_poly.pdbx_strand_id
1 'polypeptide(L)'
;MTLPKKPKEVGEQTYSDSIIRCCLLLKINYGLKLRQSTGFIQSLFFLMGKAHFVVPDYSTLCRRQKSLPVAISNRLESGEKLVIGIDSTGLKV
;
A
#
# COMPACT_ATOMS: atom_id res chain seq x y z
N MET A 1 -43.63 -3.68 -1.07
CA MET A 1 -42.85 -3.45 -2.30
C MET A 1 -41.50 -2.87 -1.92
N THR A 2 -40.49 -3.70 -1.78
CA THR A 2 -39.11 -3.30 -1.46
C THR A 2 -38.33 -3.16 -2.76
N LEU A 3 -37.84 -1.96 -3.05
CA LEU A 3 -37.01 -1.68 -4.22
C LEU A 3 -35.70 -2.49 -4.14
N PRO A 4 -35.24 -3.13 -5.23
CA PRO A 4 -33.98 -3.85 -5.23
C PRO A 4 -32.81 -2.86 -5.05
N LYS A 5 -31.95 -3.13 -4.05
CA LYS A 5 -30.70 -2.39 -3.86
C LYS A 5 -29.84 -2.56 -5.11
N LYS A 6 -29.54 -1.46 -5.81
CA LYS A 6 -28.51 -1.41 -6.85
C LYS A 6 -27.22 -2.05 -6.30
N PRO A 7 -26.56 -2.94 -7.06
CA PRO A 7 -25.23 -3.39 -6.68
C PRO A 7 -24.35 -2.15 -6.54
N LYS A 8 -23.69 -2.01 -5.38
CA LYS A 8 -22.64 -1.01 -5.22
C LYS A 8 -21.57 -1.35 -6.25
N GLU A 9 -21.45 -0.55 -7.29
CA GLU A 9 -20.25 -0.52 -8.11
C GLU A 9 -19.09 -0.24 -7.15
N VAL A 10 -18.39 -1.30 -6.78
CA VAL A 10 -17.13 -1.21 -6.05
C VAL A 10 -16.20 -0.54 -7.05
N GLY A 11 -16.06 0.79 -6.89
CA GLY A 11 -15.31 1.64 -7.81
C GLY A 11 -13.99 0.99 -8.22
N GLU A 12 -13.72 1.07 -9.51
CA GLU A 12 -12.51 0.61 -10.17
C GLU A 12 -11.27 0.81 -9.27
N GLN A 13 -10.44 -0.23 -9.10
CA GLN A 13 -9.29 -0.15 -8.21
C GLN A 13 -8.28 0.87 -8.77
N THR A 14 -8.33 2.11 -8.25
CA THR A 14 -7.46 3.22 -8.67
C THR A 14 -5.97 2.90 -8.52
N TYR A 15 -5.63 1.97 -7.63
CA TYR A 15 -4.26 1.52 -7.39
C TYR A 15 -4.17 0.01 -7.50
N SER A 16 -3.18 -0.47 -8.25
CA SER A 16 -2.86 -1.88 -8.35
C SER A 16 -2.41 -2.45 -6.99
N ASP A 17 -2.56 -3.76 -6.82
CA ASP A 17 -2.06 -4.48 -5.65
C ASP A 17 -0.56 -4.22 -5.39
N SER A 18 0.26 -4.10 -6.44
CA SER A 18 1.70 -3.88 -6.30
C SER A 18 2.03 -2.53 -5.66
N ILE A 19 1.30 -1.46 -6.03
CA ILE A 19 1.46 -0.14 -5.41
C ILE A 19 1.05 -0.19 -3.94
N ILE A 20 -0.10 -0.80 -3.63
CA ILE A 20 -0.54 -0.96 -2.24
C ILE A 20 0.48 -1.75 -1.42
N ARG A 21 0.98 -2.88 -1.92
CA ARG A 21 2.00 -3.69 -1.23
C ARG A 21 3.28 -2.89 -1.01
N CYS A 22 3.74 -2.12 -2.00
CA CYS A 22 4.91 -1.26 -1.86
C CYS A 22 4.73 -0.21 -0.74
N CYS A 23 3.59 0.49 -0.71
CA CYS A 23 3.29 1.45 0.35
C CYS A 23 3.26 0.80 1.75
N LEU A 24 2.64 -0.38 1.86
CA LEU A 24 2.59 -1.13 3.12
C LEU A 24 3.96 -1.66 3.53
N LEU A 25 4.80 -2.03 2.56
CA LEU A 25 6.17 -2.44 2.83
C LEU A 25 7.02 -1.31 3.37
N LEU A 26 6.95 -0.13 2.75
CA LEU A 26 7.64 1.06 3.25
C LEU A 26 7.18 1.38 4.68
N LYS A 27 5.87 1.29 4.95
CA LYS A 27 5.34 1.42 6.31
C LYS A 27 6.03 0.44 7.28
N ILE A 28 6.15 -0.84 6.95
CA ILE A 28 6.71 -1.85 7.87
C ILE A 28 8.23 -1.66 8.01
N ASN A 29 8.97 -1.47 6.92
CA ASN A 29 10.42 -1.32 6.94
C ASN A 29 10.89 -0.13 7.78
N TYR A 30 10.15 0.98 7.74
CA TYR A 30 10.48 2.17 8.53
C TYR A 30 9.75 2.22 9.88
N GLY A 31 9.04 1.15 10.28
CA GLY A 31 8.35 1.09 11.58
C GLY A 31 7.22 2.12 11.74
N LEU A 32 6.61 2.57 10.64
CA LEU A 32 5.65 3.69 10.65
C LEU A 32 4.24 3.24 11.00
N LYS A 33 3.47 4.14 11.62
CA LYS A 33 2.01 4.00 11.68
C LYS A 33 1.41 4.26 10.30
N LEU A 34 0.29 3.62 9.98
CA LEU A 34 -0.35 3.73 8.65
C LEU A 34 -0.76 5.18 8.30
N ARG A 35 -1.08 6.02 9.29
CA ARG A 35 -1.35 7.45 9.06
C ARG A 35 -0.09 8.25 8.69
N GLN A 36 1.07 7.84 9.20
CA GLN A 36 2.34 8.50 8.93
C GLN A 36 2.93 8.06 7.58
N SER A 37 2.65 6.83 7.13
CA SER A 37 3.21 6.30 5.89
C SER A 37 2.82 7.11 4.66
N THR A 38 1.59 7.64 4.57
CA THR A 38 1.17 8.45 3.41
C THR A 38 2.04 9.70 3.26
N GLY A 39 2.21 10.47 4.35
CA GLY A 39 3.04 11.68 4.32
C GLY A 39 4.52 11.37 4.10
N PHE A 40 5.03 10.29 4.71
CA PHE A 40 6.41 9.83 4.50
C PHE A 40 6.69 9.47 3.03
N ILE A 41 5.81 8.68 2.41
CA ILE A 41 5.95 8.27 1.00
C ILE A 41 5.87 9.49 0.08
N GLN A 42 4.99 10.44 0.39
CA GLN A 42 4.88 11.68 -0.38
C GLN A 42 6.14 12.54 -0.29
N SER A 43 6.73 12.67 0.90
CA SER A 43 8.03 13.33 1.09
C SER A 43 9.17 12.60 0.37
N LEU A 44 9.15 11.26 0.38
CA LEU A 44 10.13 10.45 -0.35
C LEU A 44 10.03 10.69 -1.86
N PHE A 45 8.81 10.72 -2.42
CA PHE A 45 8.58 11.04 -3.83
C PHE A 45 9.03 12.46 -4.17
N PHE A 46 8.77 13.43 -3.30
CA PHE A 46 9.28 14.78 -3.45
C PHE A 46 10.81 14.80 -3.53
N LEU A 47 11.49 14.11 -2.60
CA LEU A 47 12.96 14.04 -2.55
C LEU A 47 13.57 13.36 -3.79
N MET A 48 12.87 12.38 -4.39
CA MET A 48 13.29 11.72 -5.63
C MET A 48 12.97 12.51 -6.91
N GLY A 49 12.45 13.75 -6.80
CA GLY A 49 12.00 14.53 -7.97
C GLY A 49 10.74 13.96 -8.64
N LYS A 50 9.98 13.12 -7.93
CA LYS A 50 8.75 12.44 -8.40
C LYS A 50 7.50 12.96 -7.68
N ALA A 51 7.45 14.24 -7.35
CA ALA A 51 6.33 14.85 -6.63
C ALA A 51 4.96 14.73 -7.33
N HIS A 52 4.94 14.43 -8.64
CA HIS A 52 3.71 14.22 -9.41
C HIS A 52 3.08 12.83 -9.19
N PHE A 53 3.77 11.90 -8.53
CA PHE A 53 3.19 10.59 -8.23
C PHE A 53 2.16 10.68 -7.11
N VAL A 54 0.96 10.17 -7.40
CA VAL A 54 -0.14 10.14 -6.43
C VAL A 54 0.09 8.97 -5.46
N VAL A 55 0.04 9.28 -4.16
CA VAL A 55 0.15 8.28 -3.08
C VAL A 55 -1.26 7.88 -2.63
N PRO A 56 -1.55 6.57 -2.47
CA PRO A 56 -2.82 6.14 -1.90
C PRO A 56 -3.03 6.75 -0.51
N ASP A 57 -4.22 7.30 -0.28
CA ASP A 57 -4.57 7.90 1.00
C ASP A 57 -4.70 6.86 2.12
N TYR A 58 -4.79 7.33 3.36
CA TYR A 58 -4.95 6.47 4.53
C TYR A 58 -6.16 5.53 4.42
N SER A 59 -7.29 6.03 3.93
CA SER A 59 -8.54 5.28 3.81
C SER A 59 -8.41 4.13 2.80
N THR A 60 -7.66 4.35 1.73
CA THR A 60 -7.37 3.36 0.69
C THR A 60 -6.42 2.30 1.23
N LEU A 61 -5.30 2.72 1.84
CA LEU A 61 -4.33 1.79 2.42
C LEU A 61 -4.94 0.96 3.56
N CYS A 62 -5.75 1.56 4.43
CA CYS A 62 -6.37 0.87 5.57
C CYS A 62 -7.37 -0.21 5.12
N ARG A 63 -8.21 0.08 4.12
CA ARG A 63 -9.14 -0.90 3.56
C ARG A 63 -8.40 -2.02 2.82
N ARG A 64 -7.37 -1.66 2.04
CA ARG A 64 -6.65 -2.62 1.21
C ARG A 64 -5.69 -3.50 2.02
N GLN A 65 -5.10 -3.00 3.10
CA GLN A 65 -4.30 -3.81 4.02
C GLN A 65 -5.07 -5.00 4.60
N LYS A 66 -6.39 -4.85 4.83
CA LYS A 66 -7.23 -5.95 5.33
C LYS A 66 -7.48 -7.06 4.31
N SER A 67 -7.49 -6.71 3.02
CA SER A 67 -7.80 -7.65 1.93
C SER A 67 -6.56 -8.12 1.19
N LEU A 68 -5.42 -7.44 1.37
CA LEU A 68 -4.17 -7.71 0.69
C LEU A 68 -3.10 -8.09 1.73
N PRO A 69 -3.01 -9.38 2.10
CA PRO A 69 -2.04 -9.82 3.09
C PRO A 69 -0.63 -9.53 2.58
N VAL A 70 0.12 -8.79 3.39
CA VAL A 70 1.55 -8.56 3.18
C VAL A 70 2.26 -9.59 4.03
N ALA A 71 2.64 -10.73 3.44
CA ALA A 71 3.29 -11.88 4.10
C ALA A 71 4.56 -11.52 4.90
N ILE A 72 5.05 -10.31 4.64
CA ILE A 72 6.33 -9.75 5.04
C ILE A 72 6.27 -9.17 6.44
N SER A 73 5.09 -8.74 6.91
CA SER A 73 4.89 -8.27 8.28
C SER A 73 5.36 -9.31 9.29
N ASN A 74 4.98 -10.57 9.08
CA ASN A 74 5.33 -11.68 9.98
C ASN A 74 6.85 -11.96 9.99
N ARG A 75 7.51 -11.83 8.83
CA ARG A 75 8.96 -12.07 8.68
C ARG A 75 9.80 -10.94 9.29
N LEU A 76 9.33 -9.70 9.17
CA LEU A 76 9.96 -8.54 9.81
C LEU A 76 9.79 -8.60 11.34
N GLU A 77 8.63 -9.04 11.83
CA GLU A 77 8.39 -9.30 13.26
C GLU A 77 9.28 -10.44 13.80
N SER A 78 9.61 -11.45 12.98
CA SER A 78 10.53 -12.52 13.36
C SER A 78 12.02 -12.15 13.25
N GLY A 79 12.36 -10.92 12.86
CA GLY A 79 13.74 -10.44 12.73
C GLY A 79 14.49 -10.99 11.51
N GLU A 80 13.77 -11.51 10.52
CA GLU A 80 14.38 -12.09 9.32
C GLU A 80 14.92 -10.98 8.39
N LYS A 81 16.14 -11.14 7.86
CA LYS A 81 16.71 -10.19 6.89
C LYS A 81 15.93 -10.27 5.58
N LEU A 82 15.26 -9.17 5.23
CA LEU A 82 14.38 -9.10 4.08
C LEU A 82 14.97 -8.23 2.97
N VAL A 83 14.96 -8.73 1.73
CA VAL A 83 15.41 -7.98 0.55
C VAL A 83 14.21 -7.73 -0.35
N ILE A 84 13.88 -6.46 -0.58
CA ILE A 84 12.75 -6.07 -1.43
C ILE A 84 13.28 -5.63 -2.78
N GLY A 85 12.93 -6.38 -3.83
CA GLY A 85 13.15 -6.01 -5.22
C GLY A 85 11.87 -5.47 -5.85
N ILE A 86 11.93 -4.29 -6.47
CA ILE A 86 10.84 -3.75 -7.27
C ILE A 86 11.35 -3.60 -8.70
N ASP A 87 10.82 -4.39 -9.62
CA ASP A 87 11.13 -4.33 -11.05
C ASP A 87 9.85 -4.05 -11.88
N SER A 88 9.98 -3.91 -13.20
CA SER A 88 8.82 -3.70 -14.09
C SER A 88 7.87 -4.91 -14.14
N THR A 89 8.31 -6.08 -13.69
CA THR A 89 7.50 -7.31 -13.57
C THR A 89 6.76 -7.40 -12.24
N GLY A 90 7.12 -6.55 -11.27
CA GLY A 90 6.41 -6.37 -10.02
C GLY A 90 7.30 -6.33 -8.80
N LEU A 91 6.68 -6.61 -7.66
CA LEU A 91 7.30 -6.62 -6.35
C LEU A 91 7.72 -8.05 -5.99
N LYS A 92 8.99 -8.25 -5.63
CA LYS A 92 9.58 -9.50 -5.15
C LYS A 92 10.19 -9.29 -3.76
N VAL A 93 9.93 -10.22 -2.85
CA VAL A 93 10.33 -10.16 -1.42
C VAL A 93 10.81 -11.53 -0.96
#